data_AF-A0A7C1TTR1-F1
#
_entry.id   AF-A0A7C1TTR1-F1
#
_cell.length_a   1.000
_cell.length_b   1.000
_cell.length_c   1.000
_cell.angle_alpha   90.00
_cell.angle_beta   90.00
_cell.angle_gamma   90.00
#
_symmetry.space_group_name_H-M   'P 1'
#
loop_
_entity.id
_entity.type
_entity.pdbx_description
1 polymer ?
#
loop_
_entity_poly.entity_id
_entity_poly.type
_entity_poly.pdbx_seq_one_letter_code
_entity_poly.pdbx_strand_id
1 'polypeptide(L)'
;MGDPDDPKKSEKPRRGASKAALAIIVAMAAVIAAAVYFSFKFVEDERQRNLQEWQVRLGIVADSRAAAVNDWVDQNFAAIRELSENVSLQLYMTELAMSEGDASQVTDEPAQISYLRNLLVATAERAGFKPPVASAEIAANVKRVGVAGLGLANAGGKAIVSTPDMPPL
;
A
#
# COMPACT_ATOMS: atom_id res chain seq x y z
N MET A 1 100.18 7.90 -18.73
CA MET A 1 100.29 8.74 -17.52
C MET A 1 99.46 10.00 -17.78
N GLY A 2 98.32 10.16 -17.09
CA GLY A 2 97.63 11.44 -16.85
C GLY A 2 96.79 12.07 -17.98
N ASP A 3 95.47 12.06 -17.81
CA ASP A 3 94.41 12.91 -18.42
C ASP A 3 94.67 14.43 -18.22
N PRO A 4 94.04 15.40 -18.94
CA PRO A 4 92.61 15.65 -18.76
C PRO A 4 91.78 16.22 -19.95
N ASP A 5 90.49 15.88 -19.88
CA ASP A 5 89.30 16.72 -20.11
C ASP A 5 88.92 17.08 -21.56
N ASP A 6 88.13 16.17 -22.14
CA ASP A 6 87.14 16.44 -23.17
C ASP A 6 85.96 17.26 -22.59
N PRO A 7 85.72 18.52 -22.99
CA PRO A 7 84.62 19.30 -22.45
C PRO A 7 83.32 18.83 -23.10
N LYS A 8 82.60 17.93 -22.40
CA LYS A 8 81.20 17.62 -22.69
C LYS A 8 80.40 18.93 -22.77
N LYS A 9 80.01 19.32 -23.99
CA LYS A 9 79.06 20.40 -24.26
C LYS A 9 77.79 20.15 -23.44
N SER A 10 77.63 20.91 -22.37
CA SER A 10 76.37 21.01 -21.65
C SER A 10 75.38 21.79 -22.51
N GLU A 11 74.55 21.06 -23.24
CA GLU A 11 73.43 21.63 -24.00
C GLU A 11 72.43 22.22 -23.00
N LYS A 12 72.48 23.55 -22.82
CA LYS A 12 71.53 24.26 -21.95
C LYS A 12 70.11 24.05 -22.49
N PRO A 13 69.15 23.62 -21.67
CA PRO A 13 67.79 23.38 -22.13
C PRO A 13 67.20 24.69 -22.68
N ARG A 14 66.70 24.64 -23.92
CA ARG A 14 66.06 25.78 -24.59
C ARG A 14 64.90 26.28 -23.72
N ARG A 15 65.00 27.50 -23.16
CA ARG A 15 64.00 28.14 -22.26
C ARG A 15 62.56 28.19 -22.82
N GLY A 16 62.35 27.93 -24.11
CA GLY A 16 61.03 27.79 -24.73
C GLY A 16 60.35 26.43 -24.47
N ALA A 17 61.12 25.34 -24.35
CA ALA A 17 60.58 24.00 -24.11
C ALA A 17 59.98 23.86 -22.71
N SER A 18 60.55 24.54 -21.69
CA SER A 18 60.01 24.53 -20.33
C SER A 18 58.71 25.33 -20.19
N LYS A 19 58.56 26.44 -20.93
CA LYS A 19 57.30 27.21 -20.99
C LYS A 19 56.20 26.43 -21.70
N ALA A 20 56.52 25.74 -22.80
CA ALA A 20 55.58 24.87 -23.50
C ALA A 20 55.12 23.70 -22.63
N ALA A 21 56.05 23.03 -21.92
CA ALA A 21 55.71 21.96 -20.98
C ALA A 21 54.80 22.45 -19.84
N LEU A 22 55.08 23.63 -19.27
CA LEU A 22 54.22 24.24 -18.25
C LEU A 22 52.81 24.51 -18.79
N ALA A 23 52.70 25.05 -20.01
CA ALA A 23 51.40 25.31 -20.65
C ALA A 23 50.58 24.02 -20.85
N ILE A 24 51.24 22.92 -21.25
CA ILE A 24 50.59 21.61 -21.40
C ILE A 24 50.08 21.10 -20.04
N ILE A 25 50.90 21.19 -19.00
CA ILE A 25 50.51 20.76 -17.64
C ILE A 25 49.30 21.56 -17.14
N VAL A 26 49.32 22.88 -17.32
CA VAL A 26 48.20 23.74 -16.93
C VAL A 26 46.94 23.41 -17.72
N ALA A 27 47.06 23.20 -19.04
CA ALA A 27 45.92 22.81 -19.87
C ALA A 27 45.34 21.45 -19.42
N MET A 28 46.19 20.47 -19.14
CA MET A 28 45.76 19.16 -18.65
C MET A 28 45.09 19.26 -17.27
N ALA A 29 45.64 20.05 -16.36
CA ALA A 29 45.02 20.30 -15.06
C ALA A 29 43.65 20.98 -15.19
N ALA A 30 43.50 21.93 -16.12
CA ALA A 30 42.22 22.58 -16.41
C ALA A 30 41.18 21.59 -16.97
N VAL A 31 41.59 20.71 -17.88
CA VAL A 31 40.71 19.66 -18.43
C VAL A 31 40.26 18.69 -17.33
N ILE A 32 41.16 18.27 -16.44
CA ILE A 32 40.82 17.40 -15.31
C ILE A 32 39.83 18.11 -14.37
N ALA A 33 40.09 19.37 -14.01
CA ALA A 33 39.19 20.14 -13.16
C ALA A 33 37.79 20.29 -13.79
N ALA A 34 37.73 20.56 -15.10
CA ALA A 34 36.47 20.63 -15.83
C ALA A 34 35.72 19.30 -15.83
N ALA A 35 36.42 18.18 -16.09
CA ALA A 35 35.82 16.85 -16.08
C ALA A 35 35.21 16.50 -14.71
N VAL A 36 35.94 16.79 -13.63
CA VAL A 36 35.45 16.60 -12.25
C VAL A 36 34.21 17.46 -12.00
N TYR A 37 34.26 18.75 -12.35
CA TYR A 37 33.12 19.65 -12.18
C TYR A 37 31.88 19.18 -12.94
N PHE A 38 32.02 18.84 -14.23
CA PHE A 38 30.90 18.37 -15.04
C PHE A 38 30.36 17.02 -14.58
N SER A 39 31.20 16.14 -14.02
CA SER A 39 30.73 14.88 -13.41
C SER A 39 29.79 15.16 -12.23
N PHE A 40 30.17 16.05 -11.31
CA PHE A 40 29.31 16.40 -10.17
C PHE A 40 28.03 17.11 -10.62
N LYS A 41 28.13 18.04 -11.58
CA LYS A 41 26.97 18.72 -12.16
C LYS A 41 25.99 17.72 -12.77
N PHE A 42 26.50 16.78 -13.57
CA PHE A 42 25.68 15.76 -14.22
C PHE A 42 24.96 14.88 -13.20
N VAL A 43 25.65 14.43 -12.14
CA VAL A 43 25.03 13.63 -11.07
C VAL A 43 23.91 14.38 -10.37
N GLU A 44 24.07 15.69 -10.13
CA GLU A 44 23.04 16.50 -9.49
C GLU A 44 21.82 16.71 -10.41
N ASP A 45 22.05 17.00 -11.69
CA ASP A 45 20.97 17.15 -12.68
C ASP A 45 20.20 15.82 -12.85
N GLU A 46 20.90 14.69 -12.84
CA GLU A 46 20.33 13.34 -12.88
C GLU A 46 19.52 13.02 -11.62
N ARG A 47 20.03 13.38 -10.44
CA ARG A 47 19.33 13.22 -9.16
C ARG A 47 18.02 13.99 -9.14
N GLN A 48 18.03 15.25 -9.61
CA GLN A 48 16.82 16.08 -9.66
C GLN A 48 15.78 15.49 -10.61
N ARG A 49 16.19 15.06 -11.80
CA ARG A 49 15.28 14.41 -12.76
C ARG A 49 14.68 13.13 -12.19
N ASN A 50 15.50 12.28 -11.58
CA ASN A 50 15.04 11.04 -10.98
C ASN A 50 14.07 11.31 -9.82
N LEU A 51 14.35 12.28 -8.95
CA LEU A 51 13.42 12.66 -7.88
C LEU A 51 12.06 13.11 -8.43
N GLN A 52 12.05 13.91 -9.48
CA GLN A 52 10.82 14.34 -10.14
C GLN A 52 10.05 13.15 -10.73
N GLU A 53 10.74 12.23 -11.41
CA GLU A 53 10.13 11.02 -11.96
C GLU A 53 9.53 10.13 -10.86
N TRP A 54 10.25 9.93 -9.76
CA TRP A 54 9.74 9.20 -8.60
C TRP A 54 8.54 9.89 -7.95
N GLN A 55 8.56 11.21 -7.82
CA GLN A 55 7.41 11.97 -7.28
C GLN A 55 6.16 11.78 -8.14
N VAL A 56 6.29 11.83 -9.48
CA VAL A 56 5.17 11.60 -10.38
C VAL A 56 4.63 10.18 -10.22
N ARG A 57 5.51 9.17 -10.22
CA ARG A 57 5.10 7.76 -10.07
C ARG A 57 4.44 7.49 -8.73
N LEU A 58 5.04 7.97 -7.65
CA LEU A 58 4.50 7.80 -6.29
C LEU A 58 3.20 8.58 -6.09
N GLY A 59 3.06 9.76 -6.70
CA GLY A 59 1.82 10.54 -6.72
C GLY A 59 0.68 9.74 -7.35
N ILE A 60 0.89 9.18 -8.55
CA ILE A 60 -0.11 8.35 -9.23
C ILE A 60 -0.49 7.12 -8.39
N VAL A 61 0.50 6.46 -7.77
CA VAL A 61 0.24 5.31 -6.89
C VAL A 61 -0.55 5.74 -5.66
N ALA A 62 -0.19 6.87 -5.03
CA ALA A 62 -0.90 7.39 -3.86
C ALA A 62 -2.37 7.72 -4.21
N ASP A 63 -2.61 8.39 -5.34
CA ASP A 63 -3.96 8.70 -5.82
C ASP A 63 -4.76 7.43 -6.10
N SER A 64 -4.16 6.43 -6.74
CA SER A 64 -4.80 5.13 -6.99
C SER A 64 -5.15 4.40 -5.69
N ARG A 65 -4.29 4.47 -4.68
CA ARG A 65 -4.55 3.87 -3.36
C ARG A 65 -5.64 4.61 -2.60
N ALA A 66 -5.65 5.94 -2.65
CA ALA A 66 -6.71 6.74 -2.05
C ALA A 66 -8.07 6.42 -2.69
N ALA A 67 -8.13 6.34 -4.03
CA ALA A 67 -9.34 5.92 -4.74
C ALA A 67 -9.79 4.50 -4.33
N ALA A 68 -8.88 3.53 -4.30
CA ALA A 68 -9.20 2.16 -3.89
C ALA A 68 -9.74 2.06 -2.45
N VAL A 69 -9.25 2.89 -1.52
CA VAL A 69 -9.78 2.95 -0.16
C VAL A 69 -11.19 3.54 -0.15
N ASN A 70 -11.43 4.62 -0.89
CA ASN A 70 -12.77 5.22 -0.99
C ASN A 70 -13.77 4.24 -1.59
N ASP A 71 -13.43 3.59 -2.70
CA ASP A 71 -14.28 2.58 -3.34
C ASP A 71 -14.59 1.42 -2.39
N TRP A 72 -13.59 0.97 -1.62
CA TRP A 72 -13.80 -0.06 -0.60
C TRP A 72 -14.77 0.43 0.48
N VAL A 73 -14.58 1.63 1.04
CA VAL A 73 -15.48 2.20 2.05
C VAL A 73 -16.91 2.31 1.51
N ASP A 74 -17.08 2.84 0.30
CA ASP A 74 -18.39 3.01 -0.34
C ASP A 74 -19.10 1.68 -0.55
N GLN A 75 -18.38 0.64 -0.98
CA GLN A 75 -18.94 -0.72 -1.12
C GLN A 75 -19.39 -1.30 0.22
N ASN A 76 -18.63 -1.09 1.29
CA ASN A 76 -19.01 -1.55 2.63
C ASN A 76 -20.28 -0.83 3.13
N PHE A 77 -20.35 0.49 2.96
CA PHE A 77 -21.54 1.26 3.33
C PHE A 77 -22.76 0.92 2.48
N ALA A 78 -22.56 0.63 1.19
CA ALA A 78 -23.64 0.19 0.31
C ALA A 78 -24.28 -1.13 0.81
N ALA A 79 -23.47 -2.09 1.28
CA ALA A 79 -23.98 -3.34 1.85
C ALA A 79 -24.78 -3.12 3.15
N ILE A 80 -24.29 -2.25 4.03
CA ILE A 80 -25.01 -1.88 5.27
C ILE A 80 -26.33 -1.17 4.91
N ARG A 81 -26.30 -0.28 3.93
CA ARG A 81 -27.47 0.44 3.45
C ARG A 81 -28.51 -0.52 2.88
N GLU A 82 -28.13 -1.46 2.01
CA GLU A 82 -29.00 -2.50 1.45
C GLU A 82 -29.73 -3.28 2.55
N LEU A 83 -29.02 -3.67 3.62
CA LEU A 83 -29.63 -4.36 4.76
C LEU A 83 -30.57 -3.42 5.54
N SER A 84 -30.15 -2.19 5.81
CA SER A 84 -30.96 -1.24 6.58
C SER A 84 -32.24 -0.81 5.84
N GLU A 85 -32.24 -0.82 4.51
CA GLU A 85 -33.39 -0.51 3.64
C GLU A 85 -34.24 -1.76 3.33
N ASN A 86 -33.85 -2.95 3.80
CA ASN A 86 -34.62 -4.17 3.62
C ASN A 86 -35.89 -4.16 4.49
N VAL A 87 -37.06 -4.18 3.86
CA VAL A 87 -38.37 -4.12 4.53
C VAL A 87 -38.58 -5.25 5.53
N SER A 88 -38.17 -6.48 5.20
CA SER A 88 -38.33 -7.63 6.10
C SER A 88 -37.48 -7.46 7.36
N LEU A 89 -36.26 -6.94 7.23
CA LEU A 89 -35.40 -6.61 8.36
C LEU A 89 -36.02 -5.51 9.21
N GLN A 90 -36.49 -4.42 8.60
CA GLN A 90 -37.13 -3.32 9.32
C GLN A 90 -38.36 -3.79 10.09
N LEU A 91 -39.19 -4.63 9.49
CA LEU A 91 -40.38 -5.21 10.13
C LEU A 91 -39.99 -6.05 11.35
N TYR A 92 -39.06 -6.99 11.17
CA TYR A 92 -38.58 -7.82 12.28
C TYR A 92 -38.01 -6.97 13.43
N MET A 93 -37.18 -5.98 13.12
CA MET A 93 -36.59 -5.10 14.14
C MET A 93 -37.66 -4.23 14.82
N THR A 94 -38.71 -3.84 14.11
CA THR A 94 -39.85 -3.11 14.66
C THR A 94 -40.66 -3.98 15.61
N GLU A 95 -41.01 -5.20 15.21
CA GLU A 95 -41.71 -6.17 16.07
C GLU A 95 -40.87 -6.50 17.31
N LEU A 96 -39.57 -6.74 17.14
CA LEU A 96 -38.67 -7.01 18.26
C LEU A 96 -38.58 -5.82 19.22
N ALA A 97 -38.58 -4.59 18.71
CA ALA A 97 -38.59 -3.38 19.53
C ALA A 97 -39.93 -3.20 20.27
N MET A 98 -41.06 -3.48 19.61
CA MET A 98 -42.40 -3.44 20.23
C MET A 98 -42.55 -4.50 21.32
N SER A 99 -41.84 -5.62 21.20
CA SER A 99 -41.78 -6.71 22.18
C SER A 99 -40.71 -6.51 23.26
N GLU A 100 -40.17 -5.30 23.42
CA GLU A 100 -39.10 -4.98 24.39
C GLU A 100 -37.85 -5.88 24.27
N GLY A 101 -37.59 -6.42 23.07
CA GLY A 101 -36.48 -7.35 22.81
C GLY A 101 -36.79 -8.82 23.10
N ASP A 102 -38.03 -9.17 23.44
CA ASP A 102 -38.48 -10.55 23.60
C ASP A 102 -38.81 -11.17 22.23
N ALA A 103 -37.88 -11.98 21.72
CA ALA A 103 -38.04 -12.70 20.45
C ALA A 103 -39.23 -13.67 20.45
N SER A 104 -39.66 -14.18 21.62
CA SER A 104 -40.78 -15.12 21.69
C SER A 104 -42.14 -14.49 21.38
N GLN A 105 -42.22 -13.16 21.44
CA GLN A 105 -43.42 -12.36 21.14
C GLN A 105 -43.44 -11.86 19.69
N VAL A 106 -42.39 -12.12 18.92
CA VAL A 106 -42.33 -11.77 17.49
C VAL A 106 -43.13 -12.81 16.69
N THR A 107 -43.93 -12.34 15.74
CA THR A 107 -44.83 -13.22 14.99
C THR A 107 -44.01 -14.12 14.06
N ASP A 108 -44.25 -15.43 14.05
CA ASP A 108 -43.54 -16.38 13.19
C ASP A 108 -41.99 -16.25 13.26
N GLU A 109 -41.47 -15.94 14.46
CA GLU A 109 -40.03 -15.68 14.69
C GLU A 109 -39.09 -16.68 14.01
N PRO A 110 -39.33 -18.02 14.07
CA PRO A 110 -38.39 -18.97 13.48
C PRO A 110 -38.26 -18.82 11.95
N ALA A 111 -39.36 -18.47 11.28
CA ALA A 111 -39.36 -18.23 9.84
C ALA A 111 -38.66 -16.92 9.49
N GLN A 112 -38.93 -15.84 10.26
CA GLN A 112 -38.29 -14.54 10.07
C GLN A 112 -36.78 -14.62 10.29
N ILE A 113 -36.33 -15.30 11.35
CA ILE A 113 -34.89 -15.52 11.63
C ILE A 113 -34.21 -16.33 10.53
N SER A 114 -34.86 -17.38 10.02
CA SER A 114 -34.33 -18.18 8.92
C SER A 114 -34.14 -17.35 7.65
N TYR A 115 -35.12 -16.51 7.32
CA TYR A 115 -35.02 -15.57 6.21
C TYR A 115 -33.86 -14.57 6.41
N LEU A 116 -33.79 -13.93 7.58
CA LEU A 116 -32.72 -12.96 7.89
C LEU A 116 -31.34 -13.58 7.82
N ARG A 117 -31.17 -14.82 8.31
CA ARG A 117 -29.91 -15.55 8.17
C ARG A 117 -29.52 -15.72 6.71
N ASN A 118 -30.45 -16.14 5.86
CA ASN A 118 -30.16 -16.31 4.43
C ASN A 118 -29.86 -14.98 3.74
N LEU A 119 -30.58 -13.91 4.08
CA LEU A 119 -30.30 -12.56 3.61
C LEU A 119 -28.88 -12.11 4.01
N LEU A 120 -28.50 -12.28 5.27
CA LEU A 120 -27.17 -11.93 5.77
C LEU A 120 -26.08 -12.77 5.10
N VAL A 121 -26.30 -14.07 4.93
CA VAL A 121 -25.36 -14.95 4.22
C VAL A 121 -25.18 -14.44 2.79
N ALA A 122 -26.26 -14.28 2.02
CA ALA A 122 -26.20 -13.80 0.64
C ALA A 122 -25.50 -12.44 0.51
N THR A 123 -25.78 -11.52 1.44
CA THR A 123 -25.15 -10.20 1.48
C THR A 123 -23.66 -10.31 1.81
N ALA A 124 -23.28 -11.14 2.79
CA ALA A 124 -21.89 -11.37 3.16
C ALA A 124 -21.10 -12.01 2.01
N GLU A 125 -21.71 -12.93 1.25
CA GLU A 125 -21.07 -13.51 0.07
C GLU A 125 -20.80 -12.47 -1.01
N ARG A 126 -21.80 -11.62 -1.28
CA ARG A 126 -21.72 -10.62 -2.34
C ARG A 126 -20.76 -9.48 -2.00
N ALA A 127 -20.78 -9.02 -0.75
CA ALA A 127 -19.98 -7.88 -0.28
C ALA A 127 -18.59 -8.28 0.23
N GLY A 128 -18.25 -9.58 0.22
CA GLY A 128 -16.92 -10.05 0.60
C GLY A 128 -16.66 -10.12 2.11
N PHE A 129 -17.70 -10.09 2.95
CA PHE A 129 -17.61 -10.32 4.40
C PHE A 129 -17.49 -11.82 4.71
N LYS A 130 -16.54 -12.49 4.05
CA LYS A 130 -16.26 -13.90 4.21
C LYS A 130 -14.81 -14.11 4.61
N PRO A 131 -14.52 -15.17 5.37
CA PRO A 131 -13.14 -15.53 5.67
C PRO A 131 -12.39 -15.78 4.35
N PRO A 132 -11.10 -15.40 4.26
CA PRO A 132 -10.25 -15.84 3.17
C PRO A 132 -10.30 -17.36 3.06
N VAL A 133 -10.38 -17.90 1.83
CA VAL A 133 -10.39 -19.35 1.61
C VAL A 133 -9.07 -19.91 2.17
N ALA A 134 -9.15 -20.59 3.32
CA ALA A 134 -7.98 -21.12 3.99
C ALA A 134 -7.34 -22.23 3.13
N SER A 135 -6.08 -22.06 2.76
CA SER A 135 -5.32 -23.00 1.91
C SER A 135 -4.96 -24.35 2.57
N ALA A 136 -5.54 -24.67 3.72
CA ALA A 136 -5.30 -25.95 4.39
C ALA A 136 -6.54 -26.39 5.19
N GLU A 137 -7.11 -27.53 4.78
CA GLU A 137 -7.97 -28.35 5.63
C GLU A 137 -7.12 -28.87 6.80
N ILE A 138 -7.14 -28.16 7.92
CA ILE A 138 -6.60 -28.71 9.16
C ILE A 138 -7.61 -29.77 9.61
N ALA A 139 -7.24 -31.05 9.49
CA ALA A 139 -8.02 -32.20 9.91
C ALA A 139 -8.09 -32.31 11.46
N ALA A 140 -8.59 -31.26 12.11
CA ALA A 140 -8.88 -31.24 13.52
C ALA A 140 -10.36 -30.85 13.69
N ASN A 141 -11.12 -31.66 14.43
CA ASN A 141 -12.52 -31.41 14.79
C ASN A 141 -12.63 -30.25 15.81
N VAL A 142 -12.04 -29.10 15.48
CA VAL A 142 -12.06 -27.89 16.29
C VAL A 142 -12.92 -26.85 15.58
N LYS A 143 -13.90 -26.30 16.30
CA LYS A 143 -14.75 -25.22 15.83
C LYS A 143 -13.83 -24.03 15.51
N ARG A 144 -13.67 -23.69 14.22
CA ARG A 144 -12.90 -22.50 13.82
C ARG A 144 -13.60 -21.26 14.39
N VAL A 145 -12.82 -20.38 15.01
CA VAL A 145 -13.31 -19.05 15.37
C VAL A 145 -13.56 -18.30 14.07
N GLY A 146 -14.78 -17.80 13.90
CA GLY A 146 -15.13 -16.96 12.77
C GLY A 146 -14.24 -15.72 12.72
N VAL A 147 -13.79 -15.33 11.54
CA VAL A 147 -12.88 -14.16 11.35
C VAL A 147 -13.51 -13.05 10.52
N ALA A 148 -14.64 -13.30 9.85
CA ALA A 148 -15.36 -12.32 9.05
C ALA A 148 -16.81 -12.75 8.84
N GLY A 149 -17.73 -11.80 8.93
CA GLY A 149 -19.15 -12.08 8.73
C GLY A 149 -20.01 -10.85 8.95
N LEU A 150 -21.33 -11.04 8.81
CA LEU A 150 -22.34 -10.05 9.12
C LEU A 150 -23.21 -10.54 10.27
N GLY A 151 -23.69 -9.62 11.10
CA GLY A 151 -24.65 -9.93 12.15
C GLY A 151 -25.50 -8.74 12.52
N LEU A 152 -26.70 -9.03 12.98
CA LEU A 152 -27.64 -8.07 13.56
C LEU A 152 -27.54 -8.18 15.07
N ALA A 153 -27.43 -7.03 15.73
CA ALA A 153 -27.44 -6.92 17.18
C ALA A 153 -28.58 -6.00 17.61
N ASN A 154 -29.09 -6.23 18.82
CA ASN A 154 -30.03 -5.31 19.45
C ASN A 154 -29.32 -4.07 20.01
N ALA A 155 -30.07 -3.11 20.56
CA ALA A 155 -29.53 -1.89 21.15
C ALA A 155 -28.53 -2.14 22.31
N GLY A 156 -28.61 -3.30 22.97
CA GLY A 156 -27.68 -3.73 24.02
C GLY A 156 -26.42 -4.42 23.50
N GLY A 157 -26.20 -4.49 22.19
CA GLY A 157 -25.06 -5.17 21.57
C GLY A 157 -25.18 -6.69 21.54
N LYS A 158 -26.30 -7.27 21.98
CA LYS A 158 -26.53 -8.72 21.95
C LYS A 158 -26.87 -9.14 20.52
N ALA A 159 -26.15 -10.15 20.01
CA ALA A 159 -26.42 -10.76 18.71
C ALA A 159 -27.85 -11.35 18.65
N ILE A 160 -28.56 -11.02 17.57
CA ILE A 160 -29.87 -11.58 17.23
C ILE A 160 -29.70 -12.69 16.19
N VAL A 161 -29.02 -12.38 15.08
CA VAL A 161 -28.73 -13.31 13.99
C VAL A 161 -27.39 -12.97 13.37
N SER A 162 -26.64 -14.00 12.97
CA SER A 162 -25.30 -13.86 12.40
C SER A 162 -25.01 -14.89 11.32
N THR A 163 -24.08 -14.55 10.43
CA THR A 163 -23.50 -15.49 9.46
C THR A 163 -22.62 -16.53 10.18
N PRO A 164 -22.43 -17.73 9.61
CA PRO A 164 -21.68 -18.81 10.26
C PRO A 164 -20.24 -18.45 10.67
N ASP A 165 -19.55 -17.66 9.84
CA ASP A 165 -18.14 -17.29 10.04
C ASP A 165 -17.95 -15.97 10.81
N MET A 166 -19.03 -15.43 11.37
CA MET A 166 -18.96 -14.20 12.17
C MET A 166 -18.10 -14.43 13.43
N PRO A 167 -17.18 -13.51 13.76
CA PRO A 167 -16.54 -13.49 15.07
C PRO A 167 -17.56 -13.45 16.21
N PRO A 168 -17.22 -13.99 17.40
CA PRO A 168 -18.08 -13.87 18.57
C PRO A 168 -18.33 -12.40 18.92
N LEU A 169 -19.59 -12.04 19.11
CA LEU A 169 -20.07 -10.74 19.59
C LEU A 169 -20.18 -10.71 21.11
#